data_AF-A0A4P9X4E4-F1
#
_entry.id   AF-A0A4P9X4E4-F1
#
_cell.length_a   1.000
_cell.length_b   1.000
_cell.length_c   1.000
_cell.angle_alpha   90.00
_cell.angle_beta   90.00
_cell.angle_gamma   90.00
#
_symmetry.space_group_name_H-M   'P 1'
#
loop_
_entity.id
_entity.type
_entity.pdbx_description
1 polymer ?
#
loop_
_entity_poly.entity_id
_entity_poly.type
_entity_poly.pdbx_seq_one_letter_code
_entity_poly.pdbx_strand_id
1 'polypeptide(L)'
;MRAEAMARTAQLLVKTNLSWPIWKESEPELHWFFERTYRAWRFEMHLTSDEHLFLLTLELPSEMAAKLERAVKDGVISREIDKVHGYDPAMAMGRKDAKVTKIEISLAPARPQNRIAQETLEGFEQQLVQLEIAERGRSIDLRAIMGRLQSFQLEFFHRLELMEKKLDENLKTLEARCDKMEKTVAKLSKLG
;
A
#
# COMPACT_ATOMS: atom_id res chain seq x y z
N MET A 1 12.35 26.19 33.91
CA MET A 1 11.37 25.09 34.05
C MET A 1 10.75 24.86 32.67
N ARG A 2 11.22 23.88 31.90
CA ARG A 2 10.58 23.53 30.62
C ARG A 2 9.31 22.76 30.98
N ALA A 3 8.14 23.23 30.53
CA ALA A 3 6.90 22.51 30.70
C ALA A 3 7.10 21.08 30.17
N GLU A 4 6.85 20.09 31.02
CA GLU A 4 6.90 18.68 30.64
C GLU A 4 6.00 18.49 29.41
N ALA A 5 6.58 18.02 28.31
CA ALA A 5 5.84 17.74 27.09
C ALA A 5 4.89 16.56 27.36
N MET A 6 3.67 16.85 27.81
CA MET A 6 2.64 15.85 28.00
C MET A 6 2.36 15.12 26.68
N ALA A 7 2.44 13.80 26.74
CA ALA A 7 2.13 12.90 25.64
C ALA A 7 0.60 12.78 25.49
N ARG A 8 0.12 12.74 24.25
CA ARG A 8 -1.27 12.47 23.92
C ARG A 8 -1.34 11.24 23.03
N THR A 9 -2.36 10.42 23.24
CA THR A 9 -2.71 9.35 22.33
C THR A 9 -3.86 9.84 21.46
N ALA A 10 -3.67 9.84 20.14
CA ALA A 10 -4.72 10.13 19.18
C ALA A 10 -5.12 8.83 18.48
N GLN A 11 -6.43 8.57 18.48
CA GLN A 11 -7.04 7.44 17.80
C GLN A 11 -7.89 7.99 16.65
N LEU A 12 -7.60 7.54 15.44
CA LEU A 12 -8.29 7.93 14.21
C LEU A 12 -8.97 6.72 13.62
N LEU A 13 -10.29 6.77 13.50
CA LEU A 13 -11.06 5.74 12.83
C LEU A 13 -11.22 6.13 11.36
N VAL A 14 -10.58 5.38 10.46
CA VAL A 14 -10.51 5.69 9.03
C VAL A 14 -11.34 4.69 8.24
N LYS A 15 -12.30 5.20 7.47
CA LYS A 15 -13.10 4.43 6.52
C LYS A 15 -12.52 4.59 5.12
N THR A 16 -12.41 3.50 4.37
CA THR A 16 -11.80 3.42 3.03
C THR A 16 -12.68 2.56 2.12
N ASN A 17 -12.57 2.67 0.80
CA ASN A 17 -13.18 1.70 -0.12
C ASN A 17 -12.20 0.59 -0.53
N LEU A 18 -10.94 0.72 -0.15
CA LEU A 18 -9.90 -0.28 -0.39
C LEU A 18 -9.89 -1.34 0.71
N SER A 19 -9.36 -2.51 0.36
CA SER A 19 -9.22 -3.63 1.29
C SER A 19 -8.03 -3.44 2.22
N TRP A 20 -8.16 -3.90 3.46
CA TRP A 20 -7.12 -3.87 4.50
C TRP A 20 -5.69 -4.25 4.06
N PRO A 21 -5.43 -5.31 3.25
CA PRO A 21 -4.07 -5.68 2.87
C PRO A 21 -3.29 -4.55 2.17
N ILE A 22 -3.97 -3.76 1.34
CA ILE A 22 -3.39 -2.61 0.63
C ILE A 22 -2.88 -1.57 1.63
N TRP A 23 -3.68 -1.32 2.67
CA TRP A 23 -3.31 -0.40 3.73
C TRP A 23 -2.14 -0.92 4.54
N LYS A 24 -2.11 -2.23 4.83
CA LYS A 24 -1.01 -2.85 5.57
C LYS A 24 0.33 -2.76 4.83
N GLU A 25 0.32 -2.85 3.51
CA GLU A 25 1.51 -2.60 2.68
C GLU A 25 1.99 -1.15 2.77
N SER A 26 1.05 -0.19 2.85
CA SER A 26 1.33 1.26 2.94
C SER A 26 1.57 1.77 4.37
N GLU A 27 1.64 0.87 5.35
CA GLU A 27 1.83 1.20 6.76
C GLU A 27 3.15 1.96 7.04
N PRO A 28 4.30 1.58 6.45
CA PRO A 28 5.56 2.30 6.66
C PRO A 28 5.51 3.76 6.20
N GLU A 29 4.85 4.03 5.09
CA GLU A 29 4.71 5.37 4.51
C GLU A 29 3.80 6.24 5.39
N LEU A 30 2.71 5.66 5.90
CA LEU A 30 1.85 6.33 6.88
C LEU A 30 2.61 6.64 8.17
N HIS A 31 3.36 5.67 8.71
CA HIS A 31 4.22 5.87 9.88
C HIS A 31 5.15 7.06 9.68
N TRP A 32 5.89 7.05 8.56
CA TRP A 32 6.84 8.10 8.23
C TRP A 32 6.16 9.48 8.06
N PHE A 33 4.99 9.53 7.44
CA PHE A 33 4.21 10.76 7.30
C PHE A 33 3.84 11.36 8.67
N PHE A 34 3.31 10.55 9.60
CA PHE A 34 2.92 11.02 10.92
C PHE A 34 4.11 11.38 11.80
N GLU A 35 5.19 10.61 11.73
CA GLU A 35 6.45 10.91 12.40
C GLU A 35 7.01 12.27 11.93
N ARG A 36 7.14 12.48 10.62
CA ARG A 36 7.71 13.72 10.07
C ARG A 36 6.82 14.95 10.29
N THR A 37 5.50 14.80 10.13
CA THR A 37 4.57 15.95 10.09
C THR A 37 4.08 16.35 11.47
N TYR A 38 3.89 15.37 12.35
CA TYR A 38 3.29 15.54 13.68
C TYR A 38 4.21 15.08 14.82
N ARG A 39 5.45 14.68 14.53
CA ARG A 39 6.41 14.17 15.52
C ARG A 39 5.81 13.03 16.36
N ALA A 40 5.03 12.17 15.70
CA ALA A 40 4.50 10.98 16.33
C ALA A 40 5.66 10.07 16.76
N TRP A 41 5.68 9.67 18.02
CA TRP A 41 6.68 8.77 18.59
C TRP A 41 6.30 7.31 18.38
N ARG A 42 5.01 7.05 18.23
CA ARG A 42 4.47 5.73 17.95
C ARG A 42 3.33 5.86 16.97
N PHE A 43 3.29 4.94 16.04
CA PHE A 43 2.19 4.76 15.11
C PHE A 43 1.86 3.26 15.08
N GLU A 44 0.59 2.94 15.19
CA GLU A 44 0.08 1.58 15.01
C GLU A 44 -1.18 1.62 14.17
N MET A 45 -1.32 0.65 13.28
CA MET A 45 -2.51 0.48 12.47
C MET A 45 -3.16 -0.88 12.76
N HIS A 46 -4.42 -0.84 13.18
CA HIS A 46 -5.20 -2.00 13.60
C HIS A 46 -6.40 -2.22 12.68
N LEU A 47 -6.63 -3.47 12.29
CA LEU A 47 -7.84 -3.90 11.60
C LEU A 47 -9.02 -3.88 12.56
N THR A 48 -10.16 -3.37 12.13
CA THR A 48 -11.42 -3.51 12.88
C THR A 48 -12.21 -4.72 12.42
N SER A 49 -13.40 -4.96 12.95
CA SER A 49 -14.28 -6.02 12.45
C SER A 49 -14.82 -5.79 11.02
N ASP A 50 -14.61 -4.59 10.46
CA ASP A 50 -14.98 -4.22 9.09
C ASP A 50 -13.70 -4.02 8.26
N GLU A 51 -13.58 -4.74 7.13
CA GLU A 51 -12.40 -4.70 6.25
C GLU A 51 -12.16 -3.33 5.61
N HIS A 52 -13.19 -2.49 5.58
CA HIS A 52 -13.17 -1.13 5.04
C HIS A 52 -12.97 -0.07 6.12
N LEU A 53 -12.65 -0.49 7.35
CA LEU A 53 -12.48 0.38 8.50
C LEU A 53 -11.25 -0.03 9.29
N PHE A 54 -10.33 0.90 9.48
CA PHE A 54 -9.13 0.68 10.27
C PHE A 54 -8.92 1.77 11.31
N LEU A 55 -8.21 1.41 12.37
CA LEU A 55 -7.88 2.28 13.49
C LEU A 55 -6.39 2.64 13.43
N LEU A 56 -6.10 3.93 13.36
CA LEU A 56 -4.74 4.45 13.55
C LEU A 56 -4.59 4.94 14.98
N THR A 57 -3.59 4.43 15.69
CA THR A 57 -3.22 4.87 17.03
C THR A 57 -1.88 5.57 16.97
N LEU A 58 -1.85 6.81 17.41
CA LEU A 58 -0.68 7.68 17.38
C LEU A 58 -0.33 8.13 18.80
N GLU A 59 0.94 8.11 19.17
CA GLU A 59 1.44 8.80 20.36
C GLU A 59 2.22 10.04 19.91
N LEU A 60 1.85 11.22 20.40
CA LEU A 60 2.42 12.49 19.92
C LEU A 60 2.44 13.57 21.02
N PRO A 61 3.29 14.60 20.87
CA PRO A 61 3.31 15.74 21.79
C PRO A 61 1.97 16.47 21.85
N SER A 62 1.59 16.99 23.02
CA SER A 62 0.31 17.71 23.18
C SER A 62 0.13 18.89 22.21
N GLU A 63 1.22 19.58 21.83
CA GLU A 63 1.18 20.66 20.84
C GLU A 63 0.78 20.16 19.44
N MET A 64 1.22 18.96 19.08
CA MET A 64 0.94 18.34 17.78
C MET A 64 -0.46 17.72 17.74
N ALA A 65 -1.04 17.39 18.90
CA ALA A 65 -2.39 16.82 18.98
C ALA A 65 -3.46 17.82 18.56
N ALA A 66 -3.34 19.06 19.00
CA ALA A 66 -4.24 20.13 18.59
C ALA A 66 -4.08 20.50 17.10
N LYS A 67 -2.89 20.29 16.52
CA LYS A 67 -2.63 20.47 15.08
C LYS A 67 -3.25 19.34 14.27
N LEU A 68 -3.10 18.10 14.74
CA LEU A 68 -3.70 16.92 14.14
C LEU A 68 -5.23 17.01 14.13
N GLU A 69 -5.85 17.40 15.24
CA GLU A 69 -7.31 17.55 15.34
C GLU A 69 -7.85 18.56 14.33
N ARG A 70 -7.17 19.71 14.18
CA ARG A 70 -7.50 20.70 13.14
C ARG A 70 -7.36 20.14 11.73
N ALA A 71 -6.24 19.48 11.44
CA ALA A 71 -6.01 18.87 10.13
C ALA A 71 -7.03 17.78 9.77
N VAL A 72 -7.57 17.06 10.76
CA VAL A 72 -8.68 16.12 10.57
C VAL A 72 -9.97 16.85 10.23
N LYS A 73 -10.33 17.89 10.99
CA LYS A 73 -11.55 18.70 10.75
C LYS A 73 -11.52 19.37 9.38
N ASP A 74 -10.36 19.85 8.94
CA ASP A 74 -10.15 20.48 7.63
C ASP A 74 -10.06 19.46 6.47
N GLY A 75 -10.16 18.17 6.78
CA GLY A 75 -10.07 17.08 5.81
C GLY A 75 -8.72 17.03 5.08
N VAL A 76 -7.66 17.57 5.68
CA VAL A 76 -6.27 17.53 5.20
C VAL A 76 -5.72 16.13 5.42
N ILE A 77 -5.92 15.54 6.60
CA ILE A 77 -5.44 14.19 6.91
C ILE A 77 -5.98 13.16 5.92
N SER A 78 -7.28 13.19 5.62
CA SER A 78 -7.86 12.30 4.60
C SER A 78 -7.19 12.44 3.23
N ARG A 79 -6.85 13.67 2.81
CA ARG A 79 -6.17 13.90 1.53
C ARG A 79 -4.72 13.41 1.54
N GLU A 80 -4.02 13.55 2.65
CA GLU A 80 -2.65 13.06 2.76
C GLU A 80 -2.60 11.52 2.85
N ILE A 81 -3.55 10.91 3.56
CA ILE A 81 -3.73 9.45 3.57
C ILE A 81 -4.00 8.93 2.15
N ASP A 82 -4.86 9.60 1.38
CA ASP A 82 -5.14 9.23 -0.02
C ASP A 82 -3.88 9.29 -0.92
N LYS A 83 -3.01 10.27 -0.70
CA LYS A 83 -1.75 10.38 -1.48
C LYS A 83 -0.80 9.22 -1.21
N VAL A 84 -0.76 8.71 0.03
CA VAL A 84 0.19 7.67 0.44
C VAL A 84 0.02 6.39 -0.38
N HIS A 85 -1.21 5.98 -0.67
CA HIS A 85 -1.48 4.81 -1.50
C HIS A 85 -1.69 5.11 -3.00
N GLY A 86 -1.28 6.29 -3.47
CA GLY A 86 -1.30 6.65 -4.90
C GLY A 86 -2.66 7.08 -5.46
N TYR A 87 -3.63 7.37 -4.61
CA TYR A 87 -4.92 7.94 -5.04
C TYR A 87 -4.79 9.46 -5.09
N ASP A 88 -4.45 10.00 -6.26
CA ASP A 88 -4.39 11.45 -6.43
C ASP A 88 -5.81 12.04 -6.49
N PRO A 89 -6.22 12.90 -5.53
CA PRO A 89 -7.54 13.53 -5.54
C PRO A 89 -7.81 14.37 -6.81
N ALA A 90 -6.75 14.83 -7.49
CA ALA A 90 -6.86 15.55 -8.76
C ALA A 90 -7.32 14.63 -9.91
N MET A 91 -6.92 13.36 -9.89
CA MET A 91 -7.35 12.36 -10.87
C MET A 91 -8.72 11.76 -10.53
N ALA A 92 -9.12 11.79 -9.26
CA ALA A 92 -10.38 11.23 -8.77
C ALA A 92 -11.60 12.18 -8.82
N MET A 93 -11.51 13.32 -9.53
CA MET A 93 -12.55 14.37 -9.57
C MET A 93 -13.03 14.80 -8.16
N GLY A 94 -12.11 14.88 -7.19
CA GLY A 94 -12.43 15.28 -5.82
C GLY A 94 -13.11 14.21 -4.96
N ARG A 95 -13.26 12.97 -5.45
CA ARG A 95 -13.61 11.83 -4.59
C ARG A 95 -12.42 11.48 -3.70
N LYS A 96 -12.70 11.08 -2.46
CA LYS A 96 -11.70 10.62 -1.49
C LYS A 96 -11.92 9.15 -1.23
N ASP A 97 -10.85 8.38 -1.11
CA ASP A 97 -10.97 7.00 -0.71
C ASP A 97 -11.07 6.91 0.82
N ALA A 98 -10.07 7.47 1.51
CA ALA A 98 -9.99 7.48 2.95
C ALA A 98 -10.75 8.68 3.57
N LYS A 99 -11.62 8.39 4.53
CA LYS A 99 -12.34 9.36 5.34
C LYS A 99 -12.10 9.08 6.82
N VAL A 100 -11.56 10.06 7.54
CA VAL A 100 -11.53 9.99 9.00
C VAL A 100 -12.95 10.20 9.51
N THR A 101 -13.53 9.16 10.12
CA THR A 101 -14.90 9.15 10.62
C THR A 101 -14.99 9.62 12.06
N LYS A 102 -13.95 9.34 12.85
CA LYS A 102 -13.88 9.70 14.27
C LYS A 102 -12.43 9.98 14.66
N ILE A 103 -12.25 10.96 15.54
CA ILE A 103 -11.00 11.23 16.24
C ILE A 103 -11.27 11.25 17.74
N GLU A 104 -10.46 10.53 18.50
CA GLU A 104 -10.43 10.61 19.96
C GLU A 104 -9.01 10.93 20.40
N ILE A 105 -8.86 11.98 21.21
CA ILE A 105 -7.56 12.36 21.79
C ILE A 105 -7.68 12.18 23.30
N SER A 106 -6.90 11.25 23.83
CA SER A 106 -6.81 10.98 25.26
C SER A 106 -5.45 11.43 25.80
N LEU A 107 -5.39 11.59 27.13
CA LEU A 107 -4.09 11.58 27.81
C LEU A 107 -3.44 10.22 27.50
N ALA A 108 -2.22 10.24 26.99
CA ALA A 108 -1.50 8.98 26.83
C ALA A 108 -1.40 8.31 28.20
N PRO A 109 -1.51 6.97 28.29
CA PRO A 109 -1.25 6.26 29.55
C PRO A 109 0.10 6.76 30.08
N ALA A 110 0.17 7.03 31.39
CA ALA A 110 1.36 7.53 32.06
C ALA A 110 2.49 6.51 31.90
N ARG A 111 3.18 6.56 30.76
CA ARG A 111 4.48 5.95 30.62
C ARG A 111 5.40 6.76 31.54
N PRO A 112 6.32 6.11 32.26
CA PRO A 112 7.38 6.85 32.92
C PRO A 112 7.98 7.79 31.87
N GLN A 113 8.00 9.09 32.17
CA GLN A 113 8.53 10.17 31.33
C GLN A 113 10.06 10.02 31.18
N ASN A 114 10.53 8.88 30.74
CA ASN A 114 11.91 8.72 30.34
C ASN A 114 12.03 9.09 28.87
N ARG A 115 11.70 10.36 28.56
CA ARG A 115 12.23 11.00 27.33
C ARG A 115 13.76 10.92 27.33
N ILE A 116 14.36 10.86 28.52
CA ILE A 116 15.78 10.60 28.76
C ILE A 116 16.18 9.15 28.40
N ALA A 117 15.32 8.13 28.50
CA ALA A 117 15.69 6.74 28.16
C ALA A 117 15.50 6.38 26.67
N GLN A 118 14.91 7.25 25.86
CA GLN A 118 14.94 7.09 24.40
C GLN A 118 16.13 7.81 23.76
N GLU A 119 16.68 8.82 24.45
CA GLU A 119 17.95 9.47 24.11
C GLU A 119 19.13 8.90 24.93
N THR A 120 18.97 7.71 25.54
CA THR A 120 20.10 6.94 26.09
C THR A 120 20.64 5.98 25.04
N LEU A 121 21.92 5.63 25.19
CA LEU A 121 22.58 4.62 24.35
C LEU A 121 21.76 3.32 24.26
N GLU A 122 21.25 2.84 25.40
CA GLU A 122 20.41 1.64 25.49
C GLU A 122 19.07 1.78 24.73
N GLY A 123 18.48 2.97 24.74
CA GLY A 123 17.25 3.26 23.98
C GLY A 123 17.50 3.21 22.47
N PHE A 124 18.61 3.79 22.02
CA PHE A 124 19.03 3.72 20.62
C PHE A 124 19.40 2.29 20.21
N GLU A 125 20.07 1.52 21.06
CA GLU A 125 20.39 0.11 20.79
C GLU A 125 19.14 -0.74 20.61
N GLN A 126 18.12 -0.56 21.47
CA GLN A 126 16.84 -1.27 21.32
C GLN A 126 16.11 -0.89 20.03
N GLN A 127 16.11 0.39 19.65
CA GLN A 127 15.54 0.83 18.38
C GLN A 127 16.30 0.24 17.19
N LEU A 128 17.62 0.17 17.25
CA LEU A 128 18.46 -0.38 16.20
C LEU A 128 18.19 -1.88 16.01
N VAL A 129 18.06 -2.63 17.09
CA VAL A 129 17.68 -4.06 17.06
C VAL A 129 16.28 -4.25 16.45
N GLN A 130 15.31 -3.40 16.81
CA GLN A 130 13.97 -3.48 16.21
C GLN A 130 13.98 -3.19 14.70
N LEU A 131 14.78 -2.22 14.27
CA LEU A 131 14.96 -1.90 12.86
C LEU A 131 15.64 -3.04 12.10
N GLU A 132 16.68 -3.67 12.67
CA GLU A 132 17.32 -4.84 12.06
C GLU A 132 16.36 -6.02 11.89
N ILE A 133 15.51 -6.29 12.88
CA ILE A 133 14.49 -7.34 12.78
C ILE A 133 13.48 -7.02 11.67
N ALA A 134 13.04 -5.76 11.58
CA ALA A 134 12.13 -5.31 10.54
C ALA A 134 12.77 -5.39 9.13
N GLU A 135 14.05 -5.02 8.99
CA GLU A 135 14.80 -5.13 7.74
C GLU A 135 14.94 -6.59 7.30
N ARG A 136 15.23 -7.50 8.23
CA ARG A 136 15.28 -8.94 7.95
C ARG A 136 13.93 -9.48 7.48
N GLY A 137 12.83 -9.07 8.13
CA GLY A 137 11.47 -9.39 7.71
C GLY A 137 11.20 -8.93 6.27
N ARG A 138 11.43 -7.65 5.98
CA ARG A 138 11.27 -7.09 4.63
C ARG A 138 12.14 -7.78 3.58
N SER A 139 13.37 -8.15 3.94
CA SER A 139 14.29 -8.86 3.04
C SER A 139 13.82 -10.29 2.71
N ILE A 140 13.06 -10.93 3.60
CA ILE A 140 12.42 -12.21 3.34
C ILE A 140 11.22 -12.01 2.43
N ASP A 141 10.37 -11.03 2.72
CA ASP A 141 9.18 -10.72 1.92
C ASP A 141 9.54 -10.32 0.49
N LEU A 142 10.57 -9.47 0.32
CA LEU A 142 11.11 -9.10 -0.99
C LEU A 142 11.58 -10.33 -1.77
N ARG A 143 12.30 -11.25 -1.13
CA ARG A 143 12.72 -12.51 -1.77
C ARG A 143 11.53 -13.37 -2.18
N ALA A 144 10.50 -13.46 -1.35
CA ALA A 144 9.29 -14.20 -1.68
C ALA A 144 8.55 -13.58 -2.88
N ILE A 145 8.41 -12.25 -2.91
CA ILE A 145 7.79 -11.52 -4.03
C ILE A 145 8.62 -11.68 -5.31
N MET A 146 9.94 -11.54 -5.23
CA MET A 146 10.84 -11.77 -6.37
C MET A 146 10.70 -13.20 -6.92
N GLY A 147 10.62 -14.20 -6.05
CA GLY A 147 10.39 -15.59 -6.45
C GLY A 147 9.07 -15.76 -7.21
N ARG A 148 7.97 -15.16 -6.69
CA ARG A 148 6.67 -15.17 -7.37
C ARG A 148 6.71 -14.46 -8.72
N LEU A 149 7.40 -13.32 -8.81
CA LEU A 149 7.56 -12.58 -10.06
C LEU A 149 8.30 -13.40 -11.11
N GLN A 150 9.38 -14.07 -10.72
CA GLN A 150 10.14 -14.95 -11.63
C GLN A 150 9.29 -16.13 -12.11
N SER A 151 8.55 -16.79 -11.21
CA SER A 151 7.62 -17.86 -11.59
C SER A 151 6.55 -17.37 -12.57
N PHE A 152 5.97 -16.19 -12.30
CA PHE A 152 4.98 -15.58 -13.19
C PHE A 152 5.56 -15.25 -14.57
N GLN A 153 6.76 -14.67 -14.63
CA GLN A 153 7.45 -14.40 -15.89
C GLN A 153 7.67 -15.68 -16.71
N LEU A 154 8.12 -16.75 -16.07
CA LEU A 154 8.31 -18.04 -16.74
C LEU A 154 7.00 -18.62 -17.27
N GLU A 155 5.92 -18.57 -16.48
CA GLU A 155 4.60 -19.04 -16.95
C GLU A 155 4.10 -18.18 -18.12
N PHE A 156 4.31 -16.87 -18.06
CA PHE A 156 3.91 -15.95 -19.11
C PHE A 156 4.66 -16.21 -20.42
N PHE A 157 5.98 -16.40 -20.36
CA PHE A 157 6.78 -16.78 -21.53
C PHE A 157 6.31 -18.12 -22.11
N HIS A 158 6.05 -19.11 -21.26
CA HIS A 158 5.55 -20.40 -21.72
C HIS A 158 4.19 -20.28 -22.43
N ARG A 159 3.27 -19.45 -21.91
CA ARG A 159 1.99 -19.18 -22.57
C ARG A 159 2.16 -18.48 -23.92
N LEU A 160 3.09 -17.54 -24.03
CA LEU A 160 3.41 -16.87 -25.30
C LEU A 160 3.93 -17.86 -26.33
N GLU A 161 4.86 -18.74 -25.96
CA GLU A 161 5.36 -19.79 -26.87
C GLU A 161 4.24 -20.72 -27.36
N LEU A 162 3.30 -21.09 -26.48
CA LEU A 162 2.14 -21.89 -26.85
C LEU A 162 1.20 -21.15 -27.82
N MET A 163 1.02 -19.84 -27.62
CA MET A 163 0.23 -19.01 -28.53
C MET A 163 0.89 -18.89 -29.91
N GLU A 164 2.22 -18.69 -29.95
CA GLU A 164 2.98 -18.60 -31.19
C GLU A 164 2.90 -19.90 -32.00
N LYS A 165 3.07 -21.06 -31.35
CA LYS A 165 2.88 -22.37 -32.00
C LYS A 165 1.48 -22.55 -32.57
N LYS A 166 0.45 -22.16 -31.82
CA LYS A 166 -0.94 -22.21 -32.31
C LYS A 166 -1.17 -21.27 -33.49
N LEU A 167 -0.54 -20.09 -33.49
CA LEU A 167 -0.63 -19.15 -34.60
C LEU A 167 -0.02 -19.76 -35.87
N ASP A 168 1.15 -20.37 -35.77
CA ASP A 168 1.83 -21.06 -36.88
C ASP A 168 0.99 -22.22 -37.44
N GLU A 169 0.39 -23.03 -36.57
CA GLU A 169 -0.51 -24.11 -36.98
C GLU A 169 -1.74 -23.58 -37.73
N ASN A 170 -2.32 -22.48 -37.23
CA ASN A 170 -3.46 -21.83 -37.86
C ASN A 170 -3.08 -21.22 -39.22
N LEU A 171 -1.92 -20.59 -39.35
CA LEU A 171 -1.41 -20.04 -40.61
C LEU A 171 -1.22 -21.15 -41.65
N LYS A 172 -0.56 -22.26 -41.31
CA LYS A 172 -0.40 -23.42 -42.20
C LYS A 172 -1.74 -24.01 -42.64
N THR A 173 -2.70 -24.07 -41.71
CA THR A 173 -4.05 -24.56 -42.00
C THR A 173 -4.79 -23.62 -42.96
N LEU A 174 -4.62 -22.30 -42.79
CA LEU A 174 -5.22 -21.29 -43.63
C LEU A 174 -4.61 -21.31 -45.04
N GLU A 175 -3.29 -21.38 -45.16
CA GLU A 175 -2.58 -21.54 -46.44
C GLU A 175 -3.09 -22.76 -47.20
N ALA A 176 -3.17 -23.92 -46.55
CA ALA A 176 -3.67 -25.14 -47.17
C ALA A 176 -5.15 -25.03 -47.62
N ARG A 177 -5.97 -24.22 -46.94
CA ARG A 177 -7.35 -23.94 -47.35
C ARG A 177 -7.40 -23.00 -48.55
N CYS A 178 -6.60 -21.92 -48.55
CA CYS A 178 -6.47 -21.01 -49.67
C CYS A 178 -6.03 -21.73 -50.94
N ASP A 179 -4.99 -22.57 -50.87
CA ASP A 179 -4.51 -23.39 -51.98
C ASP A 179 -5.60 -24.31 -52.58
N LYS A 180 -6.41 -24.94 -51.72
CA LYS A 180 -7.54 -25.77 -52.15
C LYS A 180 -8.62 -24.94 -52.84
N MET A 181 -8.89 -23.75 -52.30
CA MET A 181 -9.87 -22.82 -52.86
C MET A 181 -9.43 -22.32 -54.23
N GLU A 182 -8.17 -21.89 -54.38
CA GLU A 182 -7.58 -21.47 -55.65
C GLU A 182 -7.64 -22.57 -56.70
N LYS A 183 -7.26 -23.81 -56.36
CA LYS A 183 -7.38 -24.96 -57.25
C LYS A 183 -8.82 -25.25 -57.68
N THR A 184 -9.78 -25.00 -56.79
CA THR A 184 -11.21 -25.20 -57.08
C THR A 184 -11.73 -24.11 -58.02
N VAL A 185 -11.40 -22.84 -57.76
CA VAL A 185 -11.74 -21.71 -58.63
C VAL A 185 -11.12 -21.87 -60.01
N ALA A 186 -9.84 -22.25 -60.09
CA ALA A 186 -9.14 -22.47 -61.36
C ALA A 186 -9.69 -23.65 -62.18
N LYS A 187 -10.35 -24.63 -61.53
CA LYS A 187 -11.07 -25.70 -62.24
C LYS A 187 -12.41 -25.20 -62.78
N LEU A 188 -13.15 -24.44 -61.98
CA LEU A 188 -14.44 -23.88 -62.38
C LEU A 188 -14.29 -22.89 -63.53
N SER A 189 -13.23 -22.07 -63.54
CA SER A 189 -12.95 -21.12 -64.62
C SER A 189 -12.51 -21.76 -65.93
N LYS A 190 -12.15 -23.05 -65.93
CA LYS A 190 -11.83 -23.84 -67.15
C LYS A 190 -13.03 -24.60 -67.69
N LEU A 191 -14.14 -24.62 -66.95
CA LEU A 191 -15.37 -25.35 -67.29
C LEU A 191 -16.50 -24.43 -67.79
N GLY A 192 -16.29 -23.10 -67.74
CA GLY A 192 -17.13 -22.09 -68.39
C GLY A 192 -16.38 -21.47 -69.56
#